data_AF-A0A1V5NG42-F1
#
_entry.id   AF-A0A1V5NG42-F1
#
_cell.length_a   1.000
_cell.length_b   1.000
_cell.length_c   1.000
_cell.angle_alpha   90.00
_cell.angle_beta   90.00
_cell.angle_gamma   90.00
#
_symmetry.space_group_name_H-M   'P 1'
#
loop_
_entity.id
_entity.type
_entity.pdbx_description
1 polymer ?
#
loop_
_entity_poly.entity_id
_entity_poly.type
_entity_poly.pdbx_seq_one_letter_code
_entity_poly.pdbx_strand_id
1 'polypeptide(L)'
;MTGDRIRFNGHAEVSARQAEAVLERLRVNKKDGTIAKTVWLVENHMKALSFAEMRVSTQKKLARHEQFPNLVALTAADAASSLRPDRTTDSSFVPVMQRIWQEVAREREAGKGPVLLDGHEIARVLKRHMPDFSQREHGRLIGKIKNMVMEAYDEGIVNSKDEALAWLSDNFEELVRKLK
;
A
#
# COMPACT_ATOMS: atom_id res chain seq x y z
N MET A 1 3.32 38.24 -14.67
CA MET A 1 2.58 37.84 -13.46
C MET A 1 3.00 36.42 -13.13
N THR A 2 3.88 36.24 -12.14
CA THR A 2 4.16 34.91 -11.58
C THR A 2 2.98 34.53 -10.70
N GLY A 3 1.91 34.03 -11.33
CA GLY A 3 0.73 33.55 -10.62
C GLY A 3 1.13 32.35 -9.78
N ASP A 4 1.15 32.53 -8.46
CA ASP A 4 1.39 31.44 -7.53
C ASP A 4 0.38 30.31 -7.84
N ARG A 5 0.89 29.11 -8.13
CA ARG A 5 0.03 27.96 -8.41
C ARG A 5 -0.76 27.64 -7.14
N ILE A 6 -2.08 27.79 -7.22
CA ILE A 6 -3.00 27.36 -6.16
C ILE A 6 -2.77 25.87 -5.91
N ARG A 7 -2.49 25.50 -4.66
CA ARG A 7 -2.33 24.10 -4.23
C ARG A 7 -3.51 23.70 -3.35
N PHE A 8 -4.11 22.55 -3.65
CA PHE A 8 -5.16 21.96 -2.83
C PHE A 8 -4.56 20.82 -2.00
N ASN A 9 -3.86 21.17 -0.91
CA ASN A 9 -3.28 20.16 -0.03
C ASN A 9 -4.38 19.35 0.66
N GLY A 10 -4.22 18.03 0.75
CA GLY A 10 -5.22 17.15 1.37
C GLY A 10 -6.52 16.97 0.58
N HIS A 11 -6.59 17.45 -0.67
CA HIS A 11 -7.83 17.40 -1.45
C HIS A 11 -8.37 15.99 -1.65
N ALA A 12 -7.52 14.97 -1.83
CA ALA A 12 -7.99 13.60 -2.01
C ALA A 12 -8.81 13.09 -0.81
N GLU A 13 -8.36 13.39 0.41
CA GLU A 13 -9.08 13.01 1.63
C GLU A 13 -10.39 13.79 1.79
N VAL A 14 -10.37 15.09 1.52
CA VAL A 14 -11.57 15.93 1.56
C VAL A 14 -12.58 15.48 0.50
N SER A 15 -12.14 15.23 -0.73
CA SER A 15 -12.97 14.73 -1.83
C SER A 15 -13.56 13.36 -1.51
N ALA A 16 -12.82 12.47 -0.83
CA ALA A 16 -13.33 11.17 -0.43
C ALA A 16 -14.48 11.30 0.58
N ARG A 17 -14.34 12.16 1.59
CA ARG A 17 -15.42 12.46 2.56
C ARG A 17 -16.64 13.11 1.88
N GLN A 18 -16.40 13.99 0.91
CA GLN A 18 -17.48 14.60 0.14
C GLN A 18 -18.20 13.58 -0.75
N ALA A 19 -17.46 12.67 -1.39
CA ALA A 19 -18.01 11.60 -2.20
C ALA A 19 -18.90 10.68 -1.36
N GLU A 20 -18.46 10.29 -0.15
CA GLU A 20 -19.27 9.54 0.80
C GLU A 20 -20.60 10.26 1.10
N ALA A 21 -20.53 11.51 1.53
CA ALA A 21 -21.71 12.30 1.88
C ALA A 21 -22.69 12.46 0.70
N VAL A 22 -22.18 12.62 -0.53
CA VAL A 22 -23.00 12.70 -1.74
C VAL A 22 -23.69 11.35 -2.02
N LEU A 23 -22.95 10.24 -1.98
CA LEU A 23 -23.50 8.91 -2.25
C LEU A 23 -24.55 8.51 -1.21
N GLU A 24 -24.35 8.88 0.06
CA GLU A 24 -25.34 8.70 1.12
C GLU A 24 -26.61 9.51 0.87
N ARG A 25 -26.47 10.78 0.46
CA ARG A 25 -27.62 11.63 0.09
C ARG A 25 -28.39 11.07 -1.12
N LEU A 26 -27.69 10.47 -2.07
CA LEU A 26 -28.27 9.79 -3.22
C LEU A 26 -28.86 8.41 -2.88
N ARG A 27 -28.78 7.97 -1.61
CA ARG A 27 -29.29 6.67 -1.14
C ARG A 27 -28.71 5.48 -1.90
N VAL A 28 -27.44 5.58 -2.30
CA VAL A 28 -26.72 4.46 -2.92
C VAL A 28 -26.71 3.29 -1.95
N ASN A 29 -27.04 2.10 -2.46
CA ASN A 29 -27.14 0.89 -1.65
C ASN A 29 -25.77 0.57 -1.01
N LYS A 30 -25.76 0.36 0.31
CA LYS A 30 -24.54 0.01 1.06
C LYS A 30 -24.20 -1.49 0.96
N LYS A 31 -25.14 -2.35 0.56
CA LYS A 31 -25.03 -3.81 0.62
C LYS A 31 -23.89 -4.38 -0.22
N ASP A 32 -23.60 -3.78 -1.37
CA ASP A 32 -22.52 -4.22 -2.27
C ASP A 32 -21.19 -3.49 -2.03
N GLY A 33 -21.13 -2.61 -1.03
CA GLY A 33 -19.96 -1.81 -0.70
C GLY A 33 -19.67 -0.67 -1.67
N THR A 34 -20.59 -0.29 -2.57
CA THR A 34 -20.35 0.75 -3.59
C THR A 34 -19.78 2.03 -2.98
N ILE A 35 -20.34 2.52 -1.88
CA ILE A 35 -19.85 3.73 -1.20
C ILE A 35 -18.38 3.57 -0.78
N ALA A 36 -18.05 2.50 -0.05
CA ALA A 36 -16.69 2.26 0.43
C ALA A 36 -15.69 2.11 -0.73
N LYS A 37 -16.08 1.44 -1.81
CA LYS A 37 -15.26 1.27 -3.02
C LYS A 37 -15.00 2.61 -3.70
N THR A 38 -16.02 3.42 -3.89
CA THR A 38 -15.89 4.76 -4.50
C THR A 38 -15.04 5.68 -3.62
N VAL A 39 -15.28 5.71 -2.31
CA VAL A 39 -14.49 6.51 -1.36
C VAL A 39 -13.02 6.14 -1.44
N TRP A 40 -12.71 4.84 -1.45
CA TRP A 40 -11.32 4.39 -1.59
C TRP A 40 -10.70 4.83 -2.92
N LEU A 41 -11.43 4.72 -4.04
CA LEU A 41 -10.93 5.18 -5.34
C LEU A 41 -10.64 6.70 -5.33
N VAL A 42 -11.55 7.50 -4.80
CA VAL A 42 -11.38 8.96 -4.68
C VAL A 42 -10.23 9.32 -3.74
N GLU A 43 -10.04 8.60 -2.64
CA GLU A 43 -8.93 8.86 -1.72
C GLU A 43 -7.57 8.54 -2.36
N ASN A 44 -7.53 7.56 -3.29
CA ASN A 44 -6.30 7.03 -3.85
C ASN A 44 -6.00 7.50 -5.29
N HIS A 45 -6.91 8.21 -5.98
CA HIS A 45 -6.75 8.59 -7.39
C HIS A 45 -5.41 9.29 -7.69
N MET A 46 -4.97 10.22 -6.84
CA MET A 46 -3.70 10.94 -7.04
C MET A 46 -2.45 10.10 -6.78
N LYS A 47 -2.56 8.98 -6.06
CA LYS A 47 -1.42 8.07 -5.83
C LYS A 47 -0.91 7.47 -7.12
N ALA A 48 -1.74 7.41 -8.16
CA ALA A 48 -1.35 6.92 -9.47
C ALA A 48 -0.25 7.78 -10.12
N LEU A 49 -0.29 9.10 -9.93
CA LEU A 49 0.65 10.03 -10.58
C LEU A 49 2.09 9.85 -10.09
N SER A 50 2.27 9.49 -8.82
CA SER A 50 3.59 9.19 -8.23
C SER A 50 3.85 7.69 -8.10
N PHE A 51 2.97 6.83 -8.64
CA PHE A 51 3.04 5.38 -8.42
C PHE A 51 4.37 4.81 -8.87
N ALA A 52 4.87 5.24 -10.04
CA ALA A 52 6.14 4.77 -10.58
C ALA A 52 7.36 5.13 -9.72
N GLU A 53 7.26 6.16 -8.89
CA GLU A 53 8.32 6.65 -8.00
C GLU A 53 8.26 6.02 -6.59
N MET A 54 7.15 5.33 -6.27
CA MET A 54 7.00 4.66 -4.99
C MET A 54 7.95 3.47 -4.85
N ARG A 55 8.34 3.16 -3.61
CA ARG A 55 9.02 1.89 -3.31
C ARG A 55 8.15 0.70 -3.73
N VAL A 56 8.78 -0.38 -4.18
CA VAL A 56 8.08 -1.60 -4.64
C VAL A 56 7.16 -2.15 -3.54
N SER A 57 7.59 -2.13 -2.28
CA SER A 57 6.75 -2.48 -1.13
C SER A 57 5.48 -1.65 -1.02
N THR A 58 5.55 -0.35 -1.30
CA THR A 58 4.38 0.54 -1.31
C THR A 58 3.49 0.28 -2.53
N GLN A 59 4.09 0.06 -3.70
CA GLN A 59 3.36 -0.30 -4.93
C GLN A 59 2.57 -1.60 -4.74
N LYS A 60 3.24 -2.67 -4.25
CA LYS A 60 2.62 -3.98 -3.99
C LYS A 60 1.56 -3.89 -2.91
N LYS A 61 1.79 -3.14 -1.82
CA LYS A 61 0.78 -2.89 -0.79
C LYS A 61 -0.50 -2.26 -1.36
N LEU A 62 -0.38 -1.26 -2.23
CA LEU A 62 -1.54 -0.66 -2.89
C LEU A 62 -2.19 -1.63 -3.88
N ALA A 63 -1.38 -2.39 -4.63
CA ALA A 63 -1.83 -3.35 -5.64
C ALA A 63 -2.56 -4.58 -5.07
N ARG A 64 -2.37 -4.89 -3.79
CA ARG A 64 -3.12 -5.94 -3.08
C ARG A 64 -4.55 -5.55 -2.72
N HIS A 65 -4.91 -4.27 -2.82
CA HIS A 65 -6.28 -3.85 -2.52
C HIS A 65 -7.24 -4.35 -3.60
N GLU A 66 -8.43 -4.82 -3.21
CA GLU A 66 -9.42 -5.37 -4.13
C GLU A 66 -9.89 -4.37 -5.20
N GLN A 67 -9.84 -3.08 -4.90
CA GLN A 67 -10.22 -2.00 -5.82
C GLN A 67 -9.05 -1.49 -6.68
N PHE A 68 -7.84 -2.04 -6.54
CA PHE A 68 -6.71 -1.64 -7.38
C PHE A 68 -6.97 -1.75 -8.89
N PRO A 69 -7.66 -2.79 -9.42
CA PRO A 69 -8.02 -2.86 -10.84
C PRO A 69 -8.86 -1.65 -11.29
N ASN A 70 -9.81 -1.24 -10.44
CA ASN A 70 -10.65 -0.07 -10.68
C ASN A 70 -9.85 1.22 -10.57
N LEU A 71 -8.82 1.27 -9.71
CA LEU A 71 -7.91 2.41 -9.64
C LEU A 71 -7.07 2.55 -10.92
N VAL A 72 -6.59 1.43 -11.49
CA VAL A 72 -5.91 1.43 -12.79
C VAL A 72 -6.83 1.94 -13.90
N ALA A 73 -8.08 1.49 -13.93
CA ALA A 73 -9.06 1.94 -14.91
C ALA A 73 -9.40 3.44 -14.76
N LEU A 74 -9.62 3.90 -13.52
CA LEU A 74 -9.85 5.32 -13.21
C LEU A 74 -8.66 6.17 -13.65
N THR A 75 -7.46 5.74 -13.31
CA THR A 75 -6.20 6.41 -13.68
C THR A 75 -6.05 6.55 -15.19
N ALA A 76 -6.41 5.51 -15.96
CA ALA A 76 -6.40 5.56 -17.42
C ALA A 76 -7.44 6.54 -17.98
N ALA A 77 -8.64 6.59 -17.38
CA ALA A 77 -9.67 7.55 -17.75
C ALA A 77 -9.27 9.00 -17.45
N ASP A 78 -8.68 9.26 -16.27
CA ASP A 78 -8.17 10.56 -15.85
C ASP A 78 -7.06 11.04 -16.78
N ALA A 79 -6.13 10.16 -17.14
CA ALA A 79 -5.10 10.45 -18.13
C ALA A 79 -5.72 10.81 -19.49
N ALA A 80 -6.61 9.96 -20.03
CA ALA A 80 -7.23 10.18 -21.34
C ALA A 80 -8.03 11.49 -21.43
N SER A 81 -8.55 11.99 -20.31
CA SER A 81 -9.28 13.25 -20.22
C SER A 81 -8.42 14.46 -19.86
N SER A 82 -7.14 14.25 -19.53
CA SER A 82 -6.16 15.30 -19.22
C SER A 82 -5.33 15.65 -20.46
N LEU A 83 -5.77 16.68 -21.21
CA LEU A 83 -4.99 17.21 -22.33
C LEU A 83 -3.98 18.25 -21.85
N ARG A 84 -2.71 18.03 -22.21
CA ARG A 84 -1.64 19.03 -22.12
C ARG A 84 -1.85 20.13 -23.19
N PRO A 85 -1.21 21.30 -23.06
CA PRO A 85 -1.33 22.38 -24.05
C PRO A 85 -0.96 21.98 -25.48
N ASP A 86 -0.06 21.01 -25.63
CA ASP A 86 0.34 20.41 -26.91
C ASP A 86 -0.62 19.32 -27.41
N ARG A 87 -1.78 19.14 -26.74
CA ARG A 87 -2.81 18.12 -27.00
C ARG A 87 -2.34 16.68 -26.78
N THR A 88 -1.25 16.47 -26.07
CA THR A 88 -0.82 15.14 -25.62
C THR A 88 -1.42 14.78 -24.27
N THR A 89 -1.35 13.51 -23.89
CA THR A 89 -1.63 13.06 -22.52
C THR A 89 -0.45 12.27 -21.97
N ASP A 90 -0.31 12.25 -20.65
CA ASP A 90 0.62 11.37 -19.95
C ASP A 90 -0.14 10.18 -19.38
N SER A 91 0.14 9.00 -19.91
CA SER A 91 -0.36 7.73 -19.40
C SER A 91 0.77 6.78 -18.99
N SER A 92 2.00 7.29 -18.85
CA SER A 92 3.21 6.48 -18.58
C SER A 92 3.14 5.67 -17.28
N PHE A 93 2.34 6.12 -16.31
CA PHE A 93 2.09 5.42 -15.05
C PHE A 93 1.16 4.20 -15.19
N VAL A 94 0.26 4.17 -16.18
CA VAL A 94 -0.74 3.09 -16.34
C VAL A 94 -0.07 1.73 -16.58
N PRO A 95 0.90 1.57 -17.51
CA PRO A 95 1.60 0.31 -17.70
C PRO A 95 2.35 -0.18 -16.45
N VAL A 96 2.90 0.74 -15.65
CA VAL A 96 3.61 0.39 -14.40
C VAL A 96 2.63 -0.19 -13.38
N MET A 97 1.47 0.44 -13.20
CA MET A 97 0.43 -0.08 -12.30
C MET A 97 -0.09 -1.44 -12.77
N GLN A 98 -0.33 -1.62 -14.08
CA GLN A 98 -0.75 -2.90 -14.65
C GLN A 98 0.28 -4.00 -14.40
N ARG A 99 1.57 -3.72 -14.61
CA ARG A 99 2.66 -4.67 -14.35
C ARG A 99 2.68 -5.13 -12.90
N ILE A 100 2.63 -4.19 -11.94
CA ILE A 100 2.64 -4.52 -10.52
C ILE A 100 1.39 -5.31 -10.12
N TRP A 101 0.22 -4.95 -10.66
CA TRP A 101 -1.00 -5.70 -10.42
C TRP A 101 -0.90 -7.15 -10.88
N GLN A 102 -0.37 -7.38 -12.09
CA GLN A 102 -0.14 -8.72 -12.61
C GLN A 102 0.89 -9.50 -11.78
N GLU A 103 1.93 -8.84 -11.27
CA GLU A 103 2.90 -9.47 -10.39
C GLU A 103 2.27 -9.94 -9.08
N VAL A 104 1.50 -9.08 -8.41
CA VAL A 104 0.77 -9.42 -7.19
C VAL A 104 -0.26 -10.53 -7.43
N ALA A 105 -0.92 -10.54 -8.60
CA ALA A 105 -1.84 -11.61 -8.98
C ALA A 105 -1.12 -12.95 -9.11
N ARG A 106 0.03 -12.98 -9.80
CA ARG A 106 0.87 -14.20 -9.93
C ARG A 106 1.40 -14.69 -8.58
N GLU A 107 1.82 -13.78 -7.71
CA GLU A 107 2.22 -14.14 -6.34
C GLU A 107 1.07 -14.85 -5.62
N ARG A 108 -0.12 -14.26 -5.66
CA ARG A 108 -1.31 -14.84 -5.02
C ARG A 108 -1.66 -16.22 -5.58
N GLU A 109 -1.62 -16.40 -6.90
CA GLU A 109 -1.86 -17.68 -7.58
C GLU A 109 -0.82 -18.74 -7.22
N ALA A 110 0.45 -18.33 -7.06
CA ALA A 110 1.53 -19.21 -6.61
C ALA A 110 1.47 -19.55 -5.11
N GLY A 111 0.42 -19.12 -4.39
CA GLY A 111 0.29 -19.31 -2.95
C GLY A 111 1.29 -18.50 -2.13
N LYS A 112 1.97 -17.52 -2.75
CA LYS A 112 2.85 -16.59 -2.04
C LYS A 112 1.98 -15.65 -1.21
N GLY A 113 1.98 -15.89 0.09
CA GLY A 113 1.23 -15.09 1.07
C GLY A 113 2.05 -13.91 1.58
N PRO A 114 1.39 -12.80 1.96
CA PRO A 114 2.05 -11.65 2.57
C PRO A 114 2.71 -12.02 3.92
N VAL A 115 2.23 -13.05 4.59
CA VAL A 115 2.71 -13.43 5.92
C VAL A 115 3.79 -14.50 5.79
N LEU A 116 5.06 -14.09 5.80
CA LEU A 116 6.19 -15.02 5.92
C LEU A 116 6.37 -15.53 7.36
N LEU A 117 6.17 -14.64 8.34
CA LEU A 117 6.34 -14.93 9.76
C LEU A 117 5.05 -14.62 10.53
N ASP A 118 4.67 -15.53 11.42
CA ASP A 118 3.59 -15.31 12.36
C ASP A 118 4.07 -14.59 13.64
N GLY A 119 3.12 -14.20 14.50
CA GLY A 119 3.42 -13.48 15.73
C GLY A 119 4.20 -14.32 16.76
N HIS A 120 4.04 -15.65 16.78
CA HIS A 120 4.76 -16.54 17.68
C HIS A 120 6.22 -16.69 17.26
N GLU A 121 6.48 -16.76 15.96
CA GLU A 121 7.81 -16.79 15.37
C GLU A 121 8.60 -15.53 15.70
N ILE A 122 8.01 -14.37 15.46
CA ILE A 122 8.60 -13.09 15.83
C ILE A 122 8.84 -13.04 17.35
N ALA A 123 7.86 -13.45 18.17
CA ALA A 123 8.01 -13.47 19.62
C ALA A 123 9.16 -14.39 20.11
N ARG A 124 9.40 -15.52 19.43
CA ARG A 124 10.53 -16.41 19.75
C ARG A 124 11.87 -15.74 19.49
N VAL A 125 12.02 -15.05 18.35
CA VAL A 125 13.23 -14.28 18.05
C VAL A 125 13.41 -13.15 19.06
N LEU A 126 12.35 -12.39 19.34
CA LEU A 126 12.38 -11.31 20.33
C LEU A 126 12.80 -11.81 21.72
N LYS A 127 12.27 -12.94 22.20
CA LYS A 127 12.69 -13.53 23.49
C LYS A 127 14.16 -13.92 23.55
N ARG A 128 14.77 -14.33 22.43
CA ARG A 128 16.18 -14.71 22.38
C ARG A 128 17.11 -13.50 22.58
N HIS A 129 16.74 -12.35 22.01
CA HIS A 129 17.55 -11.13 22.05
C HIS A 129 17.11 -10.13 23.14
N MET A 130 15.88 -10.23 23.61
CA MET A 130 15.30 -9.44 24.71
C MET A 130 14.62 -10.39 25.71
N PRO A 131 15.36 -10.91 26.70
CA PRO A 131 14.81 -11.86 27.68
C PRO A 131 13.58 -11.34 28.43
N ASP A 132 13.51 -10.03 28.68
CA ASP A 132 12.38 -9.36 29.35
C ASP A 132 11.17 -9.11 28.43
N PHE A 133 11.19 -9.61 27.19
CA PHE A 133 10.08 -9.45 26.26
C PHE A 133 8.80 -10.11 26.76
N SER A 134 7.73 -9.31 26.87
CA SER A 134 6.36 -9.78 27.08
C SER A 134 5.45 -9.39 25.90
N GLN A 135 4.64 -10.34 25.39
CA GLN A 135 3.70 -10.04 24.31
C GLN A 135 2.67 -8.98 24.69
N ARG A 136 2.25 -8.94 25.97
CA ARG A 136 1.26 -7.99 26.48
C ARG A 136 1.75 -6.55 26.36
N GLU A 137 3.03 -6.30 26.67
CA GLU A 137 3.60 -4.95 26.64
C GLU A 137 4.12 -4.59 25.25
N HIS A 138 4.56 -5.58 24.47
CA HIS A 138 5.28 -5.37 23.21
C HIS A 138 4.49 -5.80 21.96
N GLY A 139 3.18 -6.00 22.06
CA GLY A 139 2.35 -6.42 20.91
C GLY A 139 2.47 -5.48 19.69
N ARG A 140 2.62 -4.16 19.90
CA ARG A 140 2.87 -3.19 18.82
C ARG A 140 4.19 -3.45 18.10
N LEU A 141 5.22 -3.89 18.80
CA LEU A 141 6.53 -4.21 18.22
C LEU A 141 6.42 -5.37 17.24
N ILE A 142 5.67 -6.43 17.59
CA ILE A 142 5.40 -7.57 16.71
C ILE A 142 4.75 -7.09 15.41
N GLY A 143 3.73 -6.23 15.51
CA GLY A 143 3.05 -5.67 14.33
C GLY A 143 3.99 -4.87 13.43
N LYS A 144 4.86 -4.03 14.02
CA LYS A 144 5.87 -3.28 13.24
C LYS A 144 6.88 -4.22 12.57
N ILE A 145 7.40 -5.23 13.28
CA ILE A 145 8.33 -6.22 12.71
C ILE A 145 7.67 -7.00 11.57
N LYS A 146 6.40 -7.41 11.74
CA LYS A 146 5.65 -8.10 10.69
C LYS A 146 5.58 -7.27 9.41
N ASN A 147 5.34 -5.96 9.53
CA ASN A 147 5.36 -5.04 8.39
C ASN A 147 6.76 -4.97 7.75
N MET A 148 7.82 -4.82 8.54
CA MET A 148 9.20 -4.72 8.02
C MET A 148 9.64 -5.99 7.30
N VAL A 149 9.34 -7.17 7.86
CA VAL A 149 9.62 -8.46 7.23
C VAL A 149 8.95 -8.56 5.88
N MET A 150 7.74 -8.04 5.75
CA MET A 150 7.02 -8.18 4.51
C MET A 150 7.19 -7.01 3.52
N GLU A 151 7.69 -5.87 3.97
CA GLU A 151 8.36 -4.89 3.10
C GLU A 151 9.65 -5.49 2.51
N ALA A 152 10.47 -6.17 3.32
CA ALA A 152 11.67 -6.87 2.85
C ALA A 152 11.32 -7.98 1.84
N TYR A 153 10.21 -8.69 2.06
CA TYR A 153 9.67 -9.64 1.10
C TYR A 153 9.29 -8.98 -0.23
N ASP A 154 8.51 -7.89 -0.15
CA ASP A 154 8.05 -7.18 -1.34
C ASP A 154 9.20 -6.59 -2.16
N GLU A 155 10.28 -6.22 -1.49
CA GLU A 155 11.53 -5.72 -2.08
C GLU A 155 12.47 -6.85 -2.55
N GLY A 156 12.10 -8.11 -2.36
CA GLY A 156 12.87 -9.28 -2.81
C GLY A 156 14.11 -9.58 -1.94
N ILE A 157 14.25 -8.92 -0.79
CA ILE A 157 15.35 -9.11 0.16
C ILE A 157 15.26 -10.49 0.84
N VAL A 158 14.04 -10.92 1.13
CA VAL A 158 13.73 -12.25 1.67
C VAL A 158 12.65 -12.90 0.82
N ASN A 159 12.73 -14.21 0.58
CA ASN A 159 11.79 -14.92 -0.29
C ASN A 159 11.17 -16.15 0.38
N SER A 160 11.70 -16.51 1.55
CA SER A 160 11.26 -17.67 2.31
C SER A 160 11.15 -17.35 3.80
N LYS A 161 10.46 -18.23 4.52
CA LYS A 161 10.35 -18.15 5.98
C LYS A 161 11.71 -18.22 6.66
N ASP A 162 12.59 -19.10 6.21
CA ASP A 162 13.91 -19.29 6.80
C ASP A 162 14.80 -18.06 6.56
N GLU A 163 14.76 -17.49 5.35
CA GLU A 163 15.41 -16.21 5.05
C GLU A 163 14.86 -15.08 5.92
N ALA A 164 13.54 -15.01 6.13
CA ALA A 164 12.94 -13.99 6.97
C ALA A 164 13.35 -14.12 8.45
N LEU A 165 13.47 -15.35 8.98
CA LEU A 165 13.97 -15.60 10.33
C LEU A 165 15.44 -15.22 10.50
N ALA A 166 16.27 -15.57 9.51
CA ALA A 166 17.68 -15.19 9.49
C ALA A 166 17.83 -13.67 9.42
N TRP A 167 17.16 -13.03 8.46
CA TRP A 167 17.16 -11.59 8.28
C TRP A 167 16.71 -10.84 9.54
N LEU A 168 15.63 -11.28 10.20
CA LEU A 168 15.16 -10.67 11.45
C LEU A 168 16.19 -10.80 12.58
N SER A 169 16.86 -11.95 12.68
CA SER A 169 17.88 -12.19 13.71
C SER A 169 19.13 -11.35 13.46
N ASP A 170 19.60 -11.28 12.21
CA ASP A 170 20.81 -10.55 11.82
C ASP A 170 20.63 -9.03 11.92
N ASN A 171 19.42 -8.53 11.67
CA ASN A 171 19.11 -7.10 11.70
C ASN A 171 18.48 -6.65 13.03
N PHE A 172 18.40 -7.52 14.04
CA PHE A 172 17.60 -7.31 15.25
C PHE A 172 17.84 -5.95 15.92
N GLU A 173 19.10 -5.61 16.22
CA GLU A 173 19.45 -4.39 16.95
C GLU A 173 19.09 -3.13 16.16
N GLU A 174 19.34 -3.13 14.86
CA GLU A 174 19.00 -2.01 13.98
C GLU A 174 17.48 -1.84 13.86
N LEU A 175 16.74 -2.95 13.72
CA LEU A 175 15.29 -2.96 13.65
C LEU A 175 14.71 -2.38 14.94
N VAL A 176 15.12 -2.88 16.12
CA VAL A 176 14.62 -2.35 17.40
C VAL A 176 14.95 -0.87 17.57
N ARG A 177 16.14 -0.41 17.14
CA ARG A 177 16.52 1.00 17.18
C ARG A 177 15.61 1.87 16.31
N LYS A 178 15.22 1.42 15.11
CA LYS A 178 14.30 2.14 14.21
C LYS A 178 12.86 2.24 14.76
N LEU A 179 12.54 1.49 15.81
CA LEU A 179 11.17 1.33 16.31
C LEU A 179 10.91 2.10 17.61
N LYS A 180 11.96 2.64 18.23
CA LYS A 180 11.94 3.63 19.32
C LYS A 180 11.71 5.03 18.75
#